data_AF-A0A8S1KS44-F1
#
_entry.id   AF-A0A8S1KS44-F1
#
_cell.length_a   1.000
_cell.length_b   1.000
_cell.length_c   1.000
_cell.angle_alpha   90.00
_cell.angle_beta   90.00
_cell.angle_gamma   90.00
#
_symmetry.space_group_name_H-M   'P 1'
#
loop_
_entity.id
_entity.type
_entity.pdbx_description
1 polymer ?
#
loop_
_entity_poly.entity_id
_entity_poly.type
_entity_poly.pdbx_seq_one_letter_code
_entity_poly.pdbx_strand_id
1 'polypeptide(L)'
;MGNRQSQDEEIDDNRFNAIQRGLQKIQSGFQVFRNQQDEKKMKKLDEIDRPKNATLCPEFYDMIAEDYRIQFDKKTVKKKFKRYPPFRLENGDIYEGCWIHGKKHGLGILLLQNGTIIQGEWQNDALLDGRIIYPNGDIQVGNQYTYANGIIFIGDDDYGIEKHPDGSIYTGEFHNGHKHGRGQFIYSDGSVYTGDFVEDLYSGYGELKYYNKIVYEGQWFNGQMHGLGTLKWPDKREYEGEFKYGLKNGPGKMKYSDKSEFHGIFENGLKFGKGRWIDSHQQLQEREIENGHMLDPQLKPPPAQQSQND
;
A
#
# COMPACT_ATOMS: atom_id res chain seq x y z
N MET A 1 23.45 -7.88 21.87
CA MET A 1 23.20 -9.32 21.68
C MET A 1 21.71 -9.56 21.86
N GLY A 2 21.06 -10.11 20.85
CA GLY A 2 19.63 -10.44 20.87
C GLY A 2 18.91 -10.09 19.57
N ASN A 3 19.28 -10.76 18.48
CA ASN A 3 18.58 -10.71 17.19
C ASN A 3 17.08 -11.03 17.38
N ARG A 4 16.22 -10.05 17.08
CA ARG A 4 14.79 -10.23 16.74
C ARG A 4 14.51 -9.63 15.36
N GLN A 5 15.37 -9.95 14.40
CA GLN A 5 15.17 -9.67 12.98
C GLN A 5 15.60 -10.95 12.28
N SER A 6 14.64 -11.80 11.88
CA SER A 6 14.83 -12.94 10.94
C SER A 6 13.62 -13.88 10.83
N GLN A 7 12.48 -13.65 11.50
CA GLN A 7 11.31 -14.54 11.35
C GLN A 7 10.20 -14.01 10.44
N ASP A 8 10.19 -12.72 10.11
CA ASP A 8 9.08 -12.12 9.34
C ASP A 8 9.33 -12.08 7.81
N GLU A 9 10.58 -12.27 7.35
CA GLU A 9 10.91 -12.34 5.91
C GLU A 9 10.76 -13.77 5.33
N GLU A 10 10.72 -14.80 6.16
CA GLU A 10 10.77 -16.20 5.70
C GLU A 10 9.39 -16.75 5.27
N ILE A 11 8.28 -16.09 5.65
CA ILE A 11 6.92 -16.56 5.33
C ILE A 11 6.51 -16.18 3.90
N ASP A 12 7.06 -15.09 3.36
CA ASP A 12 6.61 -14.50 2.08
C ASP A 12 7.26 -15.16 0.86
N ASP A 13 8.57 -15.43 0.94
CA ASP A 13 9.29 -16.25 -0.05
C ASP A 13 8.72 -17.67 -0.14
N ASN A 14 8.21 -18.21 0.96
CA ASN A 14 7.64 -19.55 0.98
C ASN A 14 6.36 -19.66 0.13
N ARG A 15 5.58 -18.58 0.02
CA ARG A 15 4.29 -18.56 -0.68
C ARG A 15 4.43 -18.59 -2.19
N PHE A 16 5.23 -17.68 -2.75
CA PHE A 16 5.53 -17.63 -4.18
C PHE A 16 6.29 -18.90 -4.62
N ASN A 17 7.32 -19.29 -3.86
CA ASN A 17 8.11 -20.47 -4.19
C ASN A 17 7.30 -21.77 -4.08
N ALA A 18 6.27 -21.85 -3.24
CA ALA A 18 5.38 -23.01 -3.19
C ALA A 18 4.54 -23.15 -4.47
N ILE A 19 3.98 -22.05 -4.98
CA ILE A 19 3.20 -22.04 -6.23
C ILE A 19 4.12 -22.34 -7.42
N GLN A 20 5.28 -21.69 -7.50
CA GLN A 20 6.25 -21.92 -8.59
C GLN A 20 6.81 -23.35 -8.57
N ARG A 21 7.08 -23.93 -7.38
CA ARG A 21 7.44 -25.36 -7.25
C ARG A 21 6.33 -26.28 -7.73
N GLY A 22 5.07 -25.93 -7.45
CA GLY A 22 3.90 -26.61 -8.00
C GLY A 22 3.89 -26.56 -9.54
N LEU A 23 4.02 -25.37 -10.12
CA LEU A 23 4.01 -25.14 -11.56
C LEU A 23 5.16 -25.84 -12.31
N GLN A 24 6.37 -25.83 -11.76
CA GLN A 24 7.53 -26.52 -12.36
C GLN A 24 7.33 -28.04 -12.41
N LYS A 25 6.71 -28.65 -11.39
CA LYS A 25 6.39 -30.08 -11.39
C LYS A 25 5.36 -30.46 -12.48
N ILE A 26 4.43 -29.56 -12.80
CA ILE A 26 3.47 -29.73 -13.91
C ILE A 26 4.23 -29.78 -15.24
N GLN A 27 5.12 -28.80 -15.44
CA GLN A 27 5.86 -28.64 -16.70
C GLN A 27 6.89 -29.76 -16.92
N SER A 28 7.45 -30.33 -15.85
CA SER A 28 8.43 -31.42 -15.94
C SER A 28 7.84 -32.81 -16.17
N GLY A 29 6.51 -32.95 -16.29
CA GLY A 29 5.86 -34.25 -16.49
C GLY A 29 6.07 -35.22 -15.32
N PHE A 30 6.17 -34.70 -14.09
CA PHE A 30 6.45 -35.51 -12.90
C PHE A 30 5.34 -36.56 -12.69
N GLN A 31 5.68 -37.84 -12.80
CA GLN A 31 4.73 -38.94 -12.58
C GLN A 31 4.55 -39.19 -11.09
N VAL A 32 3.32 -39.04 -10.60
CA VAL A 32 2.95 -39.32 -9.20
C VAL A 32 2.36 -40.72 -9.11
N PHE A 33 2.68 -41.42 -8.01
CA PHE A 33 2.21 -42.77 -7.71
C PHE A 33 0.66 -42.83 -7.69
N ARG A 34 0.11 -43.77 -8.47
CA ARG A 34 -1.33 -44.11 -8.50
C ARG A 34 -1.86 -44.38 -7.09
N ASN A 35 -2.79 -43.54 -6.64
CA ASN A 35 -3.52 -43.82 -5.41
C ASN A 35 -4.69 -44.77 -5.71
N GLN A 36 -4.54 -46.07 -5.41
CA GLN A 36 -5.57 -47.11 -5.63
C GLN A 36 -6.93 -46.80 -4.96
N GLN A 37 -6.97 -45.86 -4.02
CA GLN A 37 -8.20 -45.40 -3.36
C GLN A 37 -9.09 -44.55 -4.28
N ASP A 38 -8.52 -43.75 -5.18
CA ASP A 38 -9.30 -42.86 -6.06
C ASP A 38 -9.91 -43.62 -7.23
N GLU A 39 -9.21 -44.63 -7.77
CA GLU A 39 -9.77 -45.57 -8.75
C GLU A 39 -10.95 -46.39 -8.18
N LYS A 40 -10.92 -46.73 -6.89
CA LYS A 40 -12.05 -47.40 -6.21
C LYS A 40 -13.22 -46.47 -5.94
N LYS A 41 -12.97 -45.18 -5.64
CA LYS A 41 -14.03 -44.15 -5.55
C LYS A 41 -14.70 -43.91 -6.90
N MET A 42 -13.90 -43.88 -7.99
CA MET A 42 -14.40 -43.73 -9.37
C MET A 42 -15.46 -44.75 -9.77
N LYS A 43 -15.27 -46.03 -9.42
CA LYS A 43 -16.22 -47.10 -9.73
C LYS A 43 -17.58 -46.97 -9.00
N LYS A 44 -17.69 -46.07 -8.03
CA LYS A 44 -18.90 -45.84 -7.22
C LYS A 44 -19.57 -44.48 -7.46
N LEU A 45 -19.04 -43.66 -8.36
CA LEU A 45 -19.54 -42.31 -8.64
C LEU A 45 -20.50 -42.35 -9.83
N ASP A 46 -21.62 -41.61 -9.74
CA ASP A 46 -22.67 -41.63 -10.76
C ASP A 46 -22.16 -40.95 -12.04
N GLU A 47 -22.24 -41.65 -13.18
CA GLU A 47 -21.79 -41.13 -14.48
C GLU A 47 -22.55 -39.87 -14.94
N ILE A 48 -23.72 -39.59 -14.35
CA ILE A 48 -24.62 -38.48 -14.71
C ILE A 48 -24.09 -37.13 -14.22
N ASP A 49 -23.38 -37.10 -13.09
CA ASP A 49 -22.96 -35.85 -12.46
C ASP A 49 -21.58 -35.37 -12.93
N ARG A 50 -20.73 -36.28 -13.46
CA ARG A 50 -19.37 -35.94 -13.89
C ARG A 50 -19.34 -35.19 -15.24
N PRO A 51 -18.35 -34.34 -15.47
CA PRO A 51 -18.12 -33.75 -16.80
C PRO A 51 -17.82 -34.84 -17.84
N LYS A 52 -18.47 -34.78 -19.00
CA LYS A 52 -18.41 -35.83 -20.03
C LYS A 52 -17.03 -36.01 -20.66
N ASN A 53 -16.23 -34.95 -20.71
CA ASN A 53 -14.95 -34.89 -21.42
C ASN A 53 -13.77 -34.52 -20.51
N ALA A 54 -13.82 -34.95 -19.24
CA ALA A 54 -12.74 -34.70 -18.30
C ALA A 54 -11.97 -35.97 -17.93
N THR A 55 -10.65 -35.84 -17.77
CA THR A 55 -9.76 -36.93 -17.40
C THR A 55 -9.34 -36.77 -15.94
N LEU A 56 -9.29 -37.86 -15.18
CA LEU A 56 -8.79 -37.82 -13.80
C LEU A 56 -7.36 -37.25 -13.78
N CYS A 57 -7.07 -36.37 -12.81
CA CYS A 57 -5.74 -35.76 -12.67
C CYS A 57 -5.23 -35.87 -11.22
N PRO A 58 -4.77 -37.05 -10.77
CA PRO A 58 -4.29 -37.26 -9.40
C PRO A 58 -3.06 -36.41 -9.06
N GLU A 59 -2.29 -35.99 -10.06
CA GLU A 59 -1.10 -35.15 -9.90
C GLU A 59 -1.43 -33.77 -9.31
N PHE A 60 -2.69 -33.33 -9.41
CA PHE A 60 -3.21 -32.09 -8.81
C PHE A 60 -2.81 -31.92 -7.34
N TYR A 61 -2.80 -33.00 -6.57
CA TYR A 61 -2.43 -32.93 -5.16
C TYR A 61 -0.97 -32.48 -4.99
N ASP A 62 -0.05 -32.83 -5.87
CA ASP A 62 1.34 -32.39 -5.76
C ASP A 62 1.58 -30.98 -6.33
N MET A 63 0.57 -30.40 -6.98
CA MET A 63 0.62 -29.11 -7.67
C MET A 63 0.17 -27.93 -6.79
N ILE A 64 -0.70 -28.17 -5.80
CA ILE A 64 -1.16 -27.14 -4.86
C ILE A 64 -0.62 -27.46 -3.47
N ALA A 65 0.19 -26.57 -2.91
CA ALA A 65 0.67 -26.69 -1.54
C ALA A 65 -0.49 -26.72 -0.55
N GLU A 66 -0.34 -27.50 0.53
CA GLU A 66 -1.41 -27.78 1.48
C GLU A 66 -2.05 -26.50 2.06
N ASP A 67 -1.23 -25.46 2.31
CA ASP A 67 -1.67 -24.18 2.87
C ASP A 67 -2.63 -23.39 1.95
N TYR A 68 -2.64 -23.71 0.65
CA TYR A 68 -3.53 -23.09 -0.34
C TYR A 68 -4.76 -23.90 -0.67
N ARG A 69 -4.86 -25.13 -0.16
CA ARG A 69 -6.06 -25.94 -0.32
C ARG A 69 -7.17 -25.42 0.57
N ILE A 70 -8.41 -25.56 0.13
CA ILE A 70 -9.56 -25.42 1.01
C ILE A 70 -9.40 -26.44 2.13
N GLN A 71 -9.32 -25.97 3.38
CA GLN A 71 -9.53 -26.86 4.52
C GLN A 71 -11.03 -27.12 4.62
N PHE A 72 -11.44 -28.32 4.19
CA PHE A 72 -12.82 -28.75 4.27
C PHE A 72 -13.16 -29.07 5.73
N ASP A 73 -13.60 -28.08 6.52
CA ASP A 73 -14.15 -28.36 7.84
C ASP A 73 -15.40 -29.24 7.67
N LYS A 74 -15.41 -30.38 8.35
CA LYS A 74 -16.52 -31.33 8.41
C LYS A 74 -17.84 -30.68 8.86
N LYS A 75 -17.79 -29.53 9.53
CA LYS A 75 -18.97 -28.76 9.96
C LYS A 75 -19.63 -27.97 8.82
N THR A 76 -18.87 -27.51 7.83
CA THR A 76 -19.34 -26.63 6.74
C THR A 76 -19.79 -27.39 5.50
N VAL A 77 -19.41 -28.67 5.39
CA VAL A 77 -19.90 -29.55 4.33
C VAL A 77 -21.39 -29.83 4.57
N LYS A 78 -22.27 -29.06 3.93
CA LYS A 78 -23.65 -29.49 3.71
C LYS A 78 -23.57 -30.86 3.03
N LYS A 79 -24.06 -31.91 3.69
CA LYS A 79 -24.12 -33.32 3.23
C LYS A 79 -24.79 -33.55 1.85
N LYS A 80 -25.16 -32.47 1.13
CA LYS A 80 -26.02 -32.47 -0.04
C LYS A 80 -25.28 -32.75 -1.36
N PHE A 81 -23.96 -32.53 -1.42
CA PHE A 81 -23.22 -32.63 -2.68
C PHE A 81 -22.07 -33.64 -2.59
N LYS A 82 -21.99 -34.53 -3.59
CA LYS A 82 -20.88 -35.47 -3.74
C LYS A 82 -19.65 -34.72 -4.22
N ARG A 83 -18.54 -34.85 -3.49
CA ARG A 83 -17.22 -34.35 -3.93
C ARG A 83 -16.56 -35.39 -4.80
N TYR A 84 -15.96 -34.92 -5.90
CA TYR A 84 -15.25 -35.72 -6.87
C TYR A 84 -13.75 -35.45 -6.79
N PRO A 85 -12.90 -36.41 -7.22
CA PRO A 85 -11.47 -36.19 -7.36
C PRO A 85 -11.16 -35.12 -8.42
N PRO A 86 -9.92 -34.61 -8.48
CA PRO A 86 -9.50 -33.64 -9.49
C PRO A 86 -9.67 -34.17 -10.92
N PHE A 87 -10.28 -33.36 -11.77
CA PHE A 87 -10.49 -33.64 -13.18
C PHE A 87 -9.84 -32.55 -14.04
N ARG A 88 -8.99 -32.97 -14.99
CA ARG A 88 -8.52 -32.13 -16.09
C ARG A 88 -9.63 -31.98 -17.11
N LEU A 89 -10.04 -30.75 -17.37
CA LEU A 89 -11.07 -30.35 -18.32
C LEU A 89 -10.50 -30.27 -19.74
N GLU A 90 -11.36 -30.18 -20.76
CA GLU A 90 -10.95 -30.08 -22.16
C GLU A 90 -10.03 -28.89 -22.44
N ASN A 91 -10.27 -27.78 -21.75
CA ASN A 91 -9.48 -26.58 -21.84
C ASN A 91 -8.19 -26.64 -21.02
N GLY A 92 -7.77 -27.80 -20.52
CA GLY A 92 -6.52 -28.00 -19.77
C GLY A 92 -6.55 -27.62 -18.28
N ASP A 93 -7.57 -26.86 -17.84
CA ASP A 93 -7.76 -26.51 -16.43
C ASP A 93 -8.06 -27.75 -15.59
N ILE A 94 -7.85 -27.67 -14.28
CA ILE A 94 -8.10 -28.79 -13.36
C ILE A 94 -9.09 -28.34 -12.29
N TYR A 95 -10.17 -29.10 -12.09
CA TYR A 95 -11.15 -28.84 -11.05
C TYR A 95 -11.29 -30.03 -10.10
N GLU A 96 -11.19 -29.76 -8.80
CA GLU A 96 -11.56 -30.68 -7.72
C GLU A 96 -12.73 -30.10 -6.94
N GLY A 97 -13.83 -30.84 -6.80
CA GLY A 97 -14.97 -30.31 -6.05
C GLY A 97 -16.26 -31.07 -6.29
N CYS A 98 -17.38 -30.44 -5.92
CA CYS A 98 -18.69 -31.00 -6.22
C CYS A 98 -19.12 -30.69 -7.66
N TRP A 99 -19.96 -31.58 -8.19
CA TRP A 99 -20.54 -31.49 -9.52
C TRP A 99 -22.03 -31.82 -9.48
N ILE A 100 -22.81 -31.18 -10.35
CA ILE A 100 -24.22 -31.52 -10.61
C ILE A 100 -24.44 -31.43 -12.12
N HIS A 101 -24.90 -32.52 -12.75
CA HIS A 101 -25.15 -32.58 -14.20
C HIS A 101 -23.98 -32.05 -15.07
N GLY A 102 -22.74 -32.38 -14.70
CA GLY A 102 -21.55 -31.97 -15.43
C GLY A 102 -21.14 -30.50 -15.25
N LYS A 103 -21.77 -29.77 -14.31
CA LYS A 103 -21.40 -28.39 -13.94
C LYS A 103 -20.75 -28.33 -12.57
N LYS A 104 -19.77 -27.44 -12.39
CA LYS A 104 -19.14 -27.15 -11.09
C LYS A 104 -20.21 -26.62 -10.14
N HIS A 105 -20.25 -27.19 -8.94
CA HIS A 105 -21.24 -26.87 -7.92
C HIS A 105 -20.64 -27.05 -6.52
N GLY A 106 -21.27 -26.48 -5.49
CA GLY A 106 -20.84 -26.65 -4.09
C GLY A 106 -19.39 -26.22 -3.87
N LEU A 107 -18.70 -26.81 -2.90
CA LEU A 107 -17.31 -26.46 -2.63
C LEU A 107 -16.37 -27.06 -3.69
N GLY A 108 -15.44 -26.25 -4.19
CA GLY A 108 -14.47 -26.69 -5.17
C GLY A 108 -13.26 -25.76 -5.34
N ILE A 109 -12.22 -26.31 -5.98
CA ILE A 109 -10.95 -25.67 -6.31
C ILE A 109 -10.75 -25.85 -7.82
N LEU A 110 -10.54 -24.74 -8.53
CA LEU A 110 -10.19 -24.69 -9.94
C LEU A 110 -8.76 -24.16 -10.07
N LEU A 111 -7.88 -24.92 -10.71
CA LEU A 111 -6.54 -24.49 -11.11
C LEU A 111 -6.54 -24.23 -12.62
N LEU A 112 -6.28 -22.98 -12.98
CA LEU A 112 -6.17 -22.55 -14.37
C LEU A 112 -4.79 -22.89 -14.94
N GLN A 113 -4.68 -23.01 -16.27
CA GLN A 113 -3.39 -23.25 -16.93
C GLN A 113 -2.32 -22.20 -16.63
N ASN A 114 -2.71 -20.94 -16.40
CA ASN A 114 -1.78 -19.87 -16.04
C ASN A 114 -1.27 -19.97 -14.59
N GLY A 115 -1.76 -20.92 -13.79
CA GLY A 115 -1.41 -21.12 -12.39
C GLY A 115 -2.30 -20.43 -11.37
N THR A 116 -3.30 -19.65 -11.80
CA THR A 116 -4.30 -19.06 -10.90
C THR A 116 -5.15 -20.16 -10.26
N ILE A 117 -5.32 -20.08 -8.94
CA ILE A 117 -6.18 -20.97 -8.16
C ILE A 117 -7.43 -20.21 -7.76
N ILE A 118 -8.60 -20.72 -8.11
CA ILE A 118 -9.90 -20.19 -7.70
C ILE A 118 -10.55 -21.21 -6.79
N GLN A 119 -10.89 -20.82 -5.56
CA GLN A 119 -11.45 -21.76 -4.59
C GLN A 119 -12.63 -21.14 -3.84
N GLY A 120 -13.71 -21.90 -3.66
CA GLY A 120 -14.91 -21.39 -3.00
C GLY A 120 -16.15 -22.23 -3.21
N GLU A 121 -17.31 -21.60 -3.03
CA GLU A 121 -18.64 -22.12 -3.35
C GLU A 121 -18.98 -21.81 -4.82
N TRP A 122 -19.36 -22.85 -5.56
CA TRP A 122 -19.70 -22.81 -6.96
C TRP A 122 -21.20 -23.07 -7.15
N GLN A 123 -21.81 -22.40 -8.12
CA GLN A 123 -23.17 -22.65 -8.55
C GLN A 123 -23.26 -22.58 -10.07
N ASN A 124 -23.48 -23.73 -10.70
CA ASN A 124 -23.65 -23.84 -12.16
C ASN A 124 -22.48 -23.21 -12.94
N ASP A 125 -21.26 -23.61 -12.60
CA ASP A 125 -19.99 -23.10 -13.16
C ASP A 125 -19.58 -21.67 -12.76
N ALA A 126 -20.43 -20.93 -12.06
CA ALA A 126 -20.09 -19.62 -11.50
C ALA A 126 -19.54 -19.74 -10.07
N LEU A 127 -18.52 -18.95 -9.75
CA LEU A 127 -18.06 -18.77 -8.37
C LEU A 127 -19.04 -17.83 -7.65
N LEU A 128 -19.63 -18.29 -6.54
CA LEU A 128 -20.57 -17.52 -5.72
C LEU A 128 -19.84 -16.75 -4.62
N ASP A 129 -18.96 -17.43 -3.90
CA ASP A 129 -18.14 -16.88 -2.82
C ASP A 129 -16.82 -17.65 -2.76
N GLY A 130 -15.71 -16.97 -2.53
CA GLY A 130 -14.41 -17.61 -2.56
C GLY A 130 -13.24 -16.65 -2.66
N ARG A 131 -12.06 -17.23 -2.87
CA ARG A 131 -10.80 -16.51 -3.05
C ARG A 131 -10.10 -16.94 -4.32
N ILE A 132 -9.46 -15.97 -4.96
CA ILE A 132 -8.59 -16.16 -6.13
C ILE A 132 -7.15 -15.97 -5.64
N ILE A 133 -6.26 -16.91 -5.97
CA ILE A 133 -4.85 -16.84 -5.65
C ILE A 133 -4.09 -16.80 -6.97
N TYR A 134 -3.33 -15.74 -7.17
CA TYR A 134 -2.57 -15.49 -8.38
C TYR A 134 -1.17 -16.13 -8.31
N PRO A 135 -0.53 -16.42 -9.46
CA PRO A 135 0.80 -17.04 -9.49
C PRO A 135 1.91 -16.23 -8.81
N ASN A 136 1.73 -14.91 -8.71
CA ASN A 136 2.64 -13.99 -8.02
C ASN A 136 2.47 -14.00 -6.49
N GLY A 137 1.49 -14.73 -5.95
CA GLY A 137 1.20 -14.80 -4.52
C GLY A 137 0.06 -13.89 -4.06
N ASP A 138 -0.46 -13.02 -4.93
CA ASP A 138 -1.57 -12.14 -4.60
C ASP A 138 -2.85 -12.94 -4.36
N ILE A 139 -3.67 -12.48 -3.42
CA ILE A 139 -4.93 -13.13 -3.04
C ILE A 139 -6.05 -12.11 -3.16
N GLN A 140 -7.13 -12.47 -3.84
CA GLN A 140 -8.34 -11.67 -3.92
C GLN A 140 -9.51 -12.39 -3.23
N VAL A 141 -10.26 -11.66 -2.41
CA VAL A 141 -11.51 -12.10 -1.76
C VAL A 141 -12.55 -11.00 -1.94
N GLY A 142 -13.55 -11.23 -2.80
CA GLY A 142 -14.49 -10.18 -3.19
C GLY A 142 -13.76 -8.96 -3.78
N ASN A 143 -13.93 -7.80 -3.14
CA ASN A 143 -13.26 -6.54 -3.49
C ASN A 143 -11.97 -6.26 -2.68
N GLN A 144 -11.50 -7.23 -1.91
CA GLN A 144 -10.23 -7.13 -1.18
C GLN A 144 -9.12 -7.85 -1.94
N TYR A 145 -7.99 -7.18 -2.15
CA TYR A 145 -6.74 -7.74 -2.63
C TYR A 145 -5.70 -7.72 -1.49
N THR A 146 -5.03 -8.85 -1.26
CA THR A 146 -3.85 -8.96 -0.41
C THR A 146 -2.68 -9.27 -1.32
N TYR A 147 -1.81 -8.29 -1.52
CA TYR A 147 -0.62 -8.44 -2.34
C TYR A 147 0.44 -9.27 -1.62
N ALA A 148 1.33 -9.89 -2.39
CA ALA A 148 2.43 -10.68 -1.85
C ALA A 148 3.24 -9.89 -0.80
N ASN A 149 3.57 -8.62 -1.08
CA ASN A 149 4.30 -7.74 -0.17
C ASN A 149 3.54 -7.34 1.12
N GLY A 150 2.38 -7.94 1.40
CA GLY A 150 1.58 -7.74 2.60
C GLY A 150 0.64 -6.54 2.57
N ILE A 151 0.65 -5.74 1.49
CA ILE A 151 -0.31 -4.65 1.32
C ILE A 151 -1.71 -5.22 1.11
N ILE A 152 -2.71 -4.65 1.79
CA ILE A 152 -4.12 -5.00 1.62
C ILE A 152 -4.85 -3.81 0.99
N PHE A 153 -5.41 -4.02 -0.20
CA PHE A 153 -6.28 -3.06 -0.86
C PHE A 153 -7.75 -3.49 -0.76
N ILE A 154 -8.66 -2.57 -0.45
CA ILE A 154 -10.10 -2.80 -0.41
C ILE A 154 -10.78 -1.66 -1.15
N GLY A 155 -11.39 -1.93 -2.31
CA GLY A 155 -11.98 -0.87 -3.13
C GLY A 155 -12.29 -1.30 -4.55
N ASP A 156 -12.51 -0.31 -5.40
CA ASP A 156 -12.60 -0.44 -6.85
C ASP A 156 -11.43 0.32 -7.53
N ASP A 157 -11.45 0.43 -8.85
CA ASP A 157 -10.35 1.03 -9.62
C ASP A 157 -10.16 2.54 -9.35
N ASP A 158 -11.21 3.22 -8.86
CA ASP A 158 -11.22 4.68 -8.68
C ASP A 158 -11.13 5.10 -7.21
N TYR A 159 -11.52 4.25 -6.27
CA TYR A 159 -11.51 4.57 -4.84
C TYR A 159 -11.27 3.34 -3.96
N GLY A 160 -10.44 3.50 -2.92
CA GLY A 160 -10.20 2.40 -2.00
C GLY A 160 -9.43 2.75 -0.73
N ILE A 161 -9.16 1.68 0.03
CA ILE A 161 -8.36 1.69 1.25
C ILE A 161 -7.15 0.80 1.01
N GLU A 162 -5.95 1.37 1.11
CA GLU A 162 -4.68 0.64 1.08
C GLU A 162 -4.10 0.58 2.50
N LYS A 163 -3.88 -0.63 3.03
CA LYS A 163 -3.30 -0.88 4.35
C LYS A 163 -1.93 -1.50 4.18
N HIS A 164 -0.92 -0.89 4.79
CA HIS A 164 0.46 -1.38 4.74
C HIS A 164 0.80 -2.25 5.95
N PRO A 165 1.80 -3.13 5.84
CA PRO A 165 2.27 -3.97 6.95
C PRO A 165 2.75 -3.18 8.18
N ASP A 166 3.27 -1.96 7.98
CA ASP A 166 3.73 -1.08 9.07
C ASP A 166 2.58 -0.45 9.86
N GLY A 167 1.33 -0.67 9.44
CA GLY A 167 0.13 -0.09 10.03
C GLY A 167 -0.32 1.23 9.41
N SER A 168 0.41 1.76 8.43
CA SER A 168 -0.05 2.93 7.68
C SER A 168 -1.25 2.60 6.79
N ILE A 169 -2.13 3.58 6.59
CA ILE A 169 -3.40 3.43 5.88
C ILE A 169 -3.61 4.62 4.97
N TYR A 170 -3.80 4.37 3.68
CA TYR A 170 -4.34 5.34 2.74
C TYR A 170 -5.83 5.08 2.51
N THR A 171 -6.61 6.13 2.37
CA THR A 171 -8.01 6.09 1.93
C THR A 171 -8.24 7.23 0.96
N GLY A 172 -8.68 6.93 -0.25
CA GLY A 172 -8.87 7.96 -1.26
C GLY A 172 -9.01 7.43 -2.67
N GLU A 173 -8.88 8.35 -3.60
CA GLU A 173 -8.98 8.11 -5.03
C GLU A 173 -7.71 7.44 -5.60
N PHE A 174 -7.90 6.61 -6.62
CA PHE A 174 -6.83 5.96 -7.36
C PHE A 174 -6.95 6.25 -8.85
N HIS A 175 -5.82 6.24 -9.55
CA HIS A 175 -5.77 6.28 -11.00
C HIS A 175 -4.65 5.37 -11.49
N ASN A 176 -4.97 4.39 -12.33
CA ASN A 176 -4.02 3.38 -12.83
C ASN A 176 -3.21 2.68 -11.71
N GLY A 177 -3.85 2.42 -10.56
CA GLY A 177 -3.20 1.76 -9.41
C GLY A 177 -2.35 2.68 -8.53
N HIS A 178 -2.26 3.98 -8.84
CA HIS A 178 -1.54 4.97 -8.05
C HIS A 178 -2.51 5.87 -7.26
N LYS A 179 -2.11 6.32 -6.07
CA LYS A 179 -2.91 7.31 -5.32
C LYS A 179 -3.01 8.59 -6.15
N HIS A 180 -4.23 9.05 -6.37
CA HIS A 180 -4.51 10.22 -7.19
C HIS A 180 -5.69 10.99 -6.59
N GLY A 181 -5.94 12.24 -7.00
CA GLY A 181 -7.13 12.97 -6.54
C GLY A 181 -7.12 13.22 -5.02
N ARG A 182 -8.28 13.22 -4.37
CA ARG A 182 -8.39 13.47 -2.92
C ARG A 182 -8.14 12.20 -2.12
N GLY A 183 -7.36 12.34 -1.05
CA GLY A 183 -7.15 11.24 -0.11
C GLY A 183 -6.68 11.67 1.26
N GLN A 184 -6.62 10.68 2.15
CA GLN A 184 -6.04 10.78 3.47
C GLN A 184 -5.02 9.64 3.65
N PHE A 185 -3.83 9.98 4.15
CA PHE A 185 -2.80 9.02 4.52
C PHE A 185 -2.52 9.11 6.01
N ILE A 186 -2.80 8.04 6.75
CA ILE A 186 -2.51 7.88 8.16
C ILE A 186 -1.21 7.08 8.27
N TYR A 187 -0.17 7.68 8.80
CA TYR A 187 1.12 7.05 9.01
C TYR A 187 1.13 6.18 10.26
N SER A 188 2.06 5.23 10.31
CA SER A 188 2.27 4.32 11.44
C SER A 188 2.70 5.04 12.73
N ASP A 189 3.30 6.23 12.64
CA ASP A 189 3.62 7.10 13.77
C ASP A 189 2.43 7.93 14.30
N GLY A 190 1.26 7.85 13.62
CA GLY A 190 0.07 8.62 13.92
C GLY A 190 0.00 9.99 13.23
N SER A 191 0.99 10.35 12.40
CA SER A 191 0.91 11.51 11.52
C SER A 191 -0.21 11.30 10.49
N VAL A 192 -0.86 12.38 10.04
CA VAL A 192 -1.97 12.32 9.08
C VAL A 192 -1.80 13.39 8.01
N TYR A 193 -1.75 12.97 6.75
CA TYR A 193 -1.92 13.86 5.60
C TYR A 193 -3.36 13.79 5.09
N THR A 194 -3.96 14.92 4.74
CA THR A 194 -5.23 15.01 4.02
C THR A 194 -5.11 16.06 2.94
N GLY A 195 -5.26 15.67 1.67
CA GLY A 195 -5.01 16.58 0.55
C GLY A 195 -5.09 15.90 -0.80
N ASP A 196 -4.52 16.56 -1.81
CA ASP A 196 -4.46 16.03 -3.16
C ASP A 196 -3.22 15.15 -3.36
N PHE A 197 -3.37 14.18 -4.25
CA PHE A 197 -2.34 13.23 -4.68
C PHE A 197 -2.22 13.22 -6.19
N VAL A 198 -0.99 13.04 -6.69
CA VAL A 198 -0.70 12.75 -8.09
C VAL A 198 0.41 11.70 -8.11
N GLU A 199 0.13 10.52 -8.68
CA GLU A 199 1.11 9.43 -8.83
C GLU A 199 1.81 9.10 -7.50
N ASP A 200 1.02 8.79 -6.46
CA ASP A 200 1.48 8.48 -5.09
C ASP A 200 2.10 9.64 -4.29
N LEU A 201 2.28 10.81 -4.90
CA LEU A 201 2.92 11.97 -4.25
C LEU A 201 1.90 13.02 -3.82
N TYR A 202 2.18 13.67 -2.69
CA TYR A 202 1.44 14.86 -2.28
C TYR A 202 1.58 15.96 -3.32
N SER A 203 0.46 16.55 -3.69
CA SER A 203 0.36 17.59 -4.71
C SER A 203 -0.79 18.53 -4.36
N GLY A 204 -0.94 19.61 -5.12
CA GLY A 204 -2.08 20.52 -4.95
C GLY A 204 -2.12 21.16 -3.57
N TYR A 205 -3.26 21.08 -2.88
CA TYR A 205 -3.43 21.60 -1.52
C TYR A 205 -3.66 20.46 -0.51
N GLY A 206 -3.00 20.56 0.64
CA GLY A 206 -3.11 19.53 1.68
C GLY A 206 -2.65 19.99 3.06
N GLU A 207 -3.11 19.28 4.06
CA GLU A 207 -2.74 19.44 5.47
C GLU A 207 -1.97 18.19 5.94
N LEU A 208 -0.77 18.38 6.49
CA LEU A 208 0.00 17.35 7.20
C LEU A 208 0.06 17.68 8.69
N LYS A 209 -0.62 16.87 9.50
CA LYS A 209 -0.55 16.88 10.96
C LYS A 209 0.46 15.83 11.41
N TYR A 210 1.61 16.28 11.89
CA TYR A 210 2.65 15.39 12.40
C TYR A 210 2.28 14.85 13.79
N TYR A 211 2.79 13.66 14.14
CA TYR A 211 2.60 13.04 15.47
C TYR A 211 3.02 13.99 16.62
N ASN A 212 4.05 14.81 16.39
CA ASN A 212 4.56 15.79 17.35
C ASN A 212 3.70 17.08 17.43
N LYS A 213 2.51 17.08 16.80
CA LYS A 213 1.53 18.18 16.75
C LYS A 213 1.97 19.41 15.95
N ILE A 214 3.06 19.32 15.19
CA ILE A 214 3.33 20.30 14.13
C ILE A 214 2.28 20.11 13.03
N VAL A 215 1.80 21.20 12.45
CA VAL A 215 0.83 21.17 11.36
C VAL A 215 1.34 22.02 10.21
N TYR A 216 1.45 21.42 9.03
CA TYR A 216 1.58 22.17 7.78
C TYR A 216 0.25 22.16 7.05
N GLU A 217 -0.18 23.30 6.55
CA GLU A 217 -1.35 23.44 5.69
C GLU A 217 -0.99 24.35 4.52
N GLY A 218 -1.10 23.87 3.29
CA GLY A 218 -0.73 24.68 2.14
C GLY A 218 -0.55 23.89 0.87
N GLN A 219 0.19 24.48 -0.05
CA GLN A 219 0.48 23.90 -1.35
C GLN A 219 1.58 22.81 -1.25
N TRP A 220 1.48 21.82 -2.12
CA TRP A 220 2.40 20.69 -2.23
C TRP A 220 2.81 20.48 -3.68
N PHE A 221 4.05 20.06 -3.88
CA PHE A 221 4.56 19.67 -5.20
C PHE A 221 5.57 18.52 -5.04
N ASN A 222 5.33 17.41 -5.73
CA ASN A 222 6.16 16.20 -5.70
C ASN A 222 6.51 15.74 -4.27
N GLY A 223 5.51 15.66 -3.39
CA GLY A 223 5.68 15.20 -2.01
C GLY A 223 6.29 16.24 -1.06
N GLN A 224 6.54 17.47 -1.50
CA GLN A 224 7.22 18.49 -0.70
C GLN A 224 6.35 19.74 -0.52
N MET A 225 6.47 20.38 0.65
CA MET A 225 5.88 21.70 0.89
C MET A 225 6.42 22.68 -0.17
N HIS A 226 5.51 23.34 -0.89
CA HIS A 226 5.85 24.23 -1.99
C HIS A 226 4.79 25.30 -2.12
N GLY A 227 5.10 26.48 -2.67
CA GLY A 227 4.12 27.56 -2.83
C GLY A 227 3.70 28.15 -1.50
N LEU A 228 2.48 28.68 -1.41
CA LEU A 228 1.96 29.30 -0.18
C LEU A 228 1.53 28.24 0.83
N GLY A 229 1.91 28.44 2.08
CA GLY A 229 1.50 27.57 3.18
C GLY A 229 1.68 28.18 4.56
N THR A 230 1.15 27.49 5.55
CA THR A 230 1.25 27.83 6.97
C THR A 230 1.80 26.64 7.75
N LEU A 231 2.84 26.87 8.56
CA LEU A 231 3.44 25.90 9.46
C LEU A 231 3.22 26.34 10.91
N LYS A 232 2.50 25.53 11.69
CA LYS A 232 2.13 25.80 13.08
C LYS A 232 2.85 24.81 14.01
N TRP A 233 3.42 25.34 15.08
CA TRP A 233 4.08 24.54 16.12
C TRP A 233 3.22 24.48 17.40
N PRO A 234 3.40 23.44 18.23
CA PRO A 234 2.64 23.28 19.48
C PRO A 234 2.88 24.40 20.50
N ASP A 235 4.04 25.05 20.42
CA ASP A 235 4.44 26.18 21.26
C ASP A 235 3.87 27.53 20.80
N LYS A 236 2.90 27.50 19.87
CA LYS A 236 2.22 28.65 19.26
C LYS A 236 3.10 29.49 18.33
N ARG A 237 4.31 29.02 17.97
CA ARG A 237 4.99 29.58 16.80
C ARG A 237 4.19 29.25 15.54
N GLU A 238 4.28 30.14 14.57
CA GLU A 238 3.58 30.02 13.30
C GLU A 238 4.38 30.72 12.21
N TYR A 239 4.50 30.08 11.05
CA TYR A 239 5.05 30.68 9.85
C TYR A 239 4.00 30.64 8.77
N GLU A 240 3.76 31.77 8.12
CA GLU A 240 2.88 31.91 6.96
C GLU A 240 3.71 32.53 5.84
N GLY A 241 3.78 31.90 4.68
CA GLY A 241 4.56 32.41 3.57
C GLY A 241 4.83 31.39 2.48
N GLU A 242 5.80 31.70 1.64
CA GLU A 242 6.21 30.86 0.53
C GLU A 242 7.18 29.74 0.96
N PHE A 243 7.02 28.58 0.35
CA PHE A 243 7.85 27.39 0.50
C PHE A 243 8.40 26.96 -0.86
N LYS A 244 9.62 26.44 -0.84
CA LYS A 244 10.26 25.83 -2.01
C LYS A 244 11.04 24.61 -1.56
N TYR A 245 10.64 23.45 -2.07
CA TYR A 245 11.28 22.15 -1.77
C TYR A 245 11.41 21.88 -0.27
N GLY A 246 10.33 22.09 0.48
CA GLY A 246 10.30 21.86 1.92
C GLY A 246 10.87 22.99 2.79
N LEU A 247 11.47 24.04 2.19
CA LEU A 247 12.09 25.14 2.93
C LEU A 247 11.29 26.43 2.76
N LYS A 248 11.19 27.21 3.85
CA LYS A 248 10.68 28.60 3.79
C LYS A 248 11.55 29.40 2.81
N ASN A 249 10.95 30.00 1.80
CA ASN A 249 11.65 30.67 0.73
C ASN A 249 10.76 31.75 0.14
N GLY A 250 11.24 32.99 0.00
CA GLY A 250 10.43 34.13 -0.43
C GLY A 250 9.83 34.91 0.75
N PRO A 251 8.84 35.79 0.49
CA PRO A 251 8.19 36.58 1.53
C PRO A 251 7.43 35.70 2.53
N GLY A 252 7.51 36.08 3.81
CA GLY A 252 6.75 35.41 4.86
C GLY A 252 6.69 36.17 6.17
N LYS A 253 5.81 35.68 7.04
CA LYS A 253 5.57 36.15 8.39
C LYS A 253 5.83 35.01 9.37
N MET A 254 6.70 35.24 10.34
CA MET A 254 6.95 34.33 11.46
C MET A 254 6.42 34.97 12.73
N LYS A 255 5.52 34.29 13.42
CA LYS A 255 5.03 34.63 14.76
C LYS A 255 5.68 33.72 15.79
N TYR A 256 6.07 34.30 16.92
CA TYR A 256 6.76 33.62 18.00
C TYR A 256 5.86 33.38 19.22
N SER A 257 6.30 32.51 20.11
CA SER A 257 5.57 32.14 21.34
C SER A 257 5.36 33.33 22.29
N ASP A 258 6.27 34.31 22.27
CA ASP A 258 6.18 35.57 23.02
C ASP A 258 5.30 36.63 22.33
N LYS A 259 4.62 36.25 21.24
CA LYS A 259 3.80 37.11 20.38
C LYS A 259 4.57 38.12 19.54
N SER A 260 5.91 38.11 19.57
CA SER A 260 6.69 38.86 18.60
C SER A 260 6.48 38.31 17.19
N GLU A 261 6.69 39.15 16.18
CA GLU A 261 6.55 38.79 14.78
C GLU A 261 7.75 39.29 13.97
N PHE A 262 8.10 38.52 12.94
CA PHE A 262 9.05 38.92 11.91
C PHE A 262 8.39 38.83 10.54
N HIS A 263 8.44 39.90 9.77
CA HIS A 263 7.91 39.98 8.42
C HIS A 263 9.07 40.32 7.48
N GLY A 264 9.39 39.44 6.54
CA GLY A 264 10.53 39.66 5.65
C GLY A 264 10.73 38.52 4.66
N ILE A 265 11.91 38.51 4.03
CA ILE A 265 12.29 37.47 3.08
C ILE A 265 12.96 36.30 3.82
N PHE A 266 12.68 35.09 3.33
CA PHE A 266 13.33 33.86 3.74
C PHE A 266 14.09 33.27 2.55
N GLU A 267 15.26 32.70 2.80
CA GLU A 267 16.04 31.96 1.82
C GLU A 267 16.59 30.70 2.48
N ASN A 268 16.33 29.55 1.86
CA ASN A 268 16.73 28.23 2.34
C ASN A 268 16.38 27.98 3.83
N GLY A 269 15.21 28.45 4.26
CA GLY A 269 14.71 28.29 5.63
C GLY A 269 15.18 29.36 6.62
N LEU A 270 16.14 30.21 6.25
CA LEU A 270 16.70 31.27 7.07
C LEU A 270 16.10 32.63 6.72
N LYS A 271 16.08 33.56 7.68
CA LYS A 271 15.70 34.95 7.41
C LYS A 271 16.80 35.62 6.59
N PHE A 272 16.42 36.43 5.60
CA PHE A 272 17.35 37.06 4.67
C PHE A 272 16.97 38.52 4.41
N GLY A 273 17.97 39.39 4.33
CA GLY A 273 17.81 40.79 3.95
C GLY A 273 17.10 41.63 5.01
N LYS A 274 16.43 42.70 4.56
CA LYS A 274 15.69 43.61 5.44
C LYS A 274 14.35 43.01 5.82
N GLY A 275 13.95 43.20 7.09
CA GLY A 275 12.63 42.83 7.55
C GLY A 275 12.12 43.69 8.69
N ARG A 276 10.82 43.58 8.93
CA ARG A 276 10.09 44.28 10.00
C ARG A 276 9.93 43.34 11.18
N TRP A 277 10.31 43.81 12.36
CA TRP A 277 10.17 43.11 13.62
C TRP A 277 9.11 43.82 14.45
N ILE A 278 8.13 43.08 14.95
CA ILE A 278 7.12 43.56 15.89
C ILE A 278 7.40 42.84 17.20
N ASP A 279 7.76 43.57 18.25
CA ASP A 279 8.05 42.94 19.54
C ASP A 279 6.78 42.50 20.29
N SER A 280 6.96 41.89 21.45
CA SER A 280 5.85 41.44 22.30
C SER A 280 4.98 42.59 22.83
N HIS A 281 5.45 43.84 22.77
CA HIS A 281 4.75 45.06 23.12
C HIS A 281 4.13 45.78 21.91
N GLN A 282 4.11 45.12 20.73
CA GLN A 282 3.58 45.65 19.47
C GLN A 282 4.36 46.87 18.93
N GLN A 283 5.63 47.04 19.33
CA GLN A 283 6.49 48.08 18.74
C GLN A 283 7.17 47.57 17.47
N LEU A 284 7.07 48.37 16.40
CA LEU A 284 7.68 48.09 15.11
C LEU A 284 9.14 48.55 15.07
N GLN A 285 10.02 47.68 14.58
CA GLN A 285 11.44 47.94 14.36
C GLN A 285 11.84 47.42 12.97
N GLU A 286 12.52 48.23 12.16
CA GLU A 286 13.12 47.76 10.90
C GLU A 286 14.57 47.35 11.15
N ARG A 287 14.96 46.16 10.69
CA ARG A 287 16.32 45.64 10.87
C ARG A 287 16.82 44.91 9.63
N GLU A 288 18.13 44.92 9.44
CA GLU A 288 18.81 44.13 8.44
C GLU A 288 19.28 42.81 9.04
N ILE A 289 19.08 41.73 8.30
CA ILE A 289 19.34 40.36 8.75
C ILE A 289 20.22 39.68 7.71
N GLU A 290 21.32 39.09 8.18
CA GLU A 290 22.22 38.32 7.35
C GLU A 290 22.36 36.92 7.94
N ASN A 291 22.17 35.89 7.12
CA ASN A 291 22.28 34.48 7.51
C ASN A 291 21.46 34.09 8.76
N GLY A 292 20.26 34.64 8.92
CA GLY A 292 19.38 34.35 10.07
C GLY A 292 19.70 35.12 11.36
N HIS A 293 20.75 35.94 11.39
CA HIS A 293 21.15 36.74 12.55
C HIS A 293 20.82 38.22 12.35
N MET A 294 20.33 38.87 13.42
CA MET A 294 20.13 40.32 13.39
C MET A 294 21.49 41.01 13.34
N LEU A 295 21.70 41.88 12.36
CA LEU A 295 22.85 42.76 12.34
C LEU A 295 22.67 43.83 13.42
N ASP A 296 23.71 44.05 14.22
CA ASP A 296 23.73 45.13 15.20
C ASP A 296 23.81 46.47 14.45
N PRO A 297 22.84 47.39 14.61
CA PRO A 297 22.89 48.72 13.98
C PRO A 297 24.15 49.52 14.33
N GLN A 298 24.89 49.17 15.39
CA GLN A 298 26.09 49.87 15.83
C GLN A 298 27.41 49.29 15.27
N LEU A 299 27.39 48.14 14.61
CA LEU A 299 28.57 47.59 13.94
C LEU A 299 28.69 48.23 12.55
N LYS A 300 29.35 49.39 12.48
CA LYS A 300 29.85 49.93 11.20
C LYS A 300 30.68 48.84 10.51
N PRO A 301 30.58 48.67 9.18
CA PRO A 301 31.48 47.77 8.46
C PRO A 301 32.93 48.16 8.77
N PRO A 302 33.86 47.21 8.91
CA PRO A 302 35.27 47.52 9.10
C PRO A 302 35.70 48.48 7.99
N PRO A 303 36.45 49.55 8.29
CA PRO A 303 36.92 50.45 7.24
C PRO A 303 37.72 49.63 6.21
N ALA A 304 37.39 49.83 4.94
CA ALA A 304 38.07 49.18 3.83
C ALA A 304 39.58 49.33 4.03
N GLN A 305 40.30 48.21 4.14
CA GLN A 305 41.75 48.22 4.14
C GLN A 305 42.21 48.87 2.84
N GLN A 306 42.66 50.13 2.93
CA GLN A 306 43.44 50.73 1.86
C GLN A 306 44.71 49.90 1.74
N SER A 307 44.84 49.18 0.64
CA SER A 307 46.10 48.62 0.19
C SER A 307 47.08 49.77 0.01
N GLN A 308 47.98 49.97 0.98
CA GLN A 308 49.21 50.69 0.75
C GLN A 308 50.10 49.78 -0.12
N ASN A 309 50.12 50.10 -1.41
CA ASN A 309 51.20 49.70 -2.29
C ASN A 309 52.36 50.66 -2.01
N ASP A 310 53.43 50.13 -1.40
CA ASP A 310 54.80 50.57 -1.61
C ASP A 310 55.58 49.39 -2.21
#